data_AF-A0A1E7LRA3-F1
#
_entry.id   AF-A0A1E7LRA3-F1
#
_cell.length_a   1.000
_cell.length_b   1.000
_cell.length_c   1.000
_cell.angle_alpha   90.00
_cell.angle_beta   90.00
_cell.angle_gamma   90.00
#
_symmetry.space_group_name_H-M   'P 1'
#
loop_
_entity.id
_entity.type
_entity.pdbx_description
1 polymer ?
#
loop_
_entity_poly.entity_id
_entity_poly.type
_entity_poly.pdbx_seq_one_letter_code
_entity_poly.pdbx_strand_id
1 'polypeptide(L)'
;MQSAGGAVNRLCRSAAGWGWHGDSSTNYDLLTTDFPHPDSYGAYEDELDAREPLKQDFPDHGAYRAAWEQWDAEYGVFQERKTSGAVFIQENGCGFSTLLVVTGPHRGSLWFDGRATCDLILPLNLGGQPVSFMDWLARDSMSLVGW
;
A
#
# COMPACT_ATOMS: atom_id res chain seq x y z
N MET A 1 10.62 24.36 14.98
CA MET A 1 10.63 23.16 14.13
C MET A 1 9.58 22.21 14.69
N GLN A 2 8.32 22.41 14.30
CA GLN A 2 7.24 21.48 14.61
C GLN A 2 7.16 20.52 13.42
N SER A 3 7.49 19.26 13.67
CA SER A 3 7.25 18.17 12.71
C SER A 3 5.75 18.13 12.42
N ALA A 4 5.37 17.91 11.17
CA ALA A 4 3.98 17.63 10.82
C ALA A 4 3.42 16.50 11.70
N GLY A 5 2.13 16.57 11.99
CA GLY A 5 1.45 15.94 13.13
C GLY A 5 1.36 14.41 13.15
N GLY A 6 2.20 13.68 12.42
CA GLY A 6 2.44 12.25 12.61
C GLY A 6 3.92 12.02 12.87
N ALA A 7 4.26 11.37 13.99
CA ALA A 7 5.64 10.97 14.21
C ALA A 7 5.99 9.91 13.16
N VAL A 8 6.93 10.21 12.26
CA VAL A 8 7.54 9.21 11.37
C VAL A 8 7.87 7.99 12.20
N ASN A 9 7.52 6.79 11.71
CA ASN A 9 7.86 5.55 12.39
C ASN A 9 9.37 5.55 12.69
N ARG A 10 9.77 5.10 13.87
CA ARG A 10 11.18 5.14 14.26
C ARG A 10 11.90 3.91 13.74
N LEU A 11 12.96 4.09 12.94
CA LEU A 11 13.80 2.97 12.53
C LEU A 11 14.47 2.30 13.75
N CYS A 12 14.35 0.98 13.87
CA CYS A 12 14.91 0.17 14.93
C CYS A 12 15.58 -1.11 14.38
N ARG A 13 16.53 -1.65 15.14
CA ARG A 13 17.18 -2.94 14.83
C ARG A 13 16.77 -3.98 15.87
N SER A 14 16.21 -5.09 15.43
CA SER A 14 15.82 -6.25 16.23
C SER A 14 16.66 -7.48 15.87
N ALA A 15 16.37 -8.62 16.50
CA ALA A 15 16.98 -9.91 16.12
C ALA A 15 16.65 -10.32 14.68
N ALA A 16 15.54 -9.83 14.11
CA ALA A 16 15.12 -10.09 12.73
C ALA A 16 15.76 -9.13 11.71
N GLY A 17 16.49 -8.10 12.16
CA GLY A 17 17.12 -7.11 11.27
C GLY A 17 16.64 -5.69 11.51
N TRP A 18 16.71 -4.85 10.48
CA TRP A 18 16.21 -3.47 10.51
C TRP A 18 14.71 -3.45 10.19
N GLY A 19 13.96 -2.61 10.91
CA GLY A 19 12.54 -2.39 10.67
C GLY A 19 12.08 -1.09 11.31
N TRP A 20 10.80 -0.76 11.17
CA TRP A 20 10.23 0.48 11.70
C TRP A 20 9.34 0.20 12.92
N HIS A 21 9.50 0.98 13.98
CA HIS A 21 8.71 0.85 15.19
C HIS A 21 7.25 1.20 14.92
N GLY A 22 6.33 0.29 15.26
CA GLY A 22 4.90 0.46 15.02
C GLY A 22 4.44 0.06 13.61
N ASP A 23 5.37 -0.31 12.72
CA ASP A 23 5.04 -0.82 11.41
C ASP A 23 4.72 -2.32 11.48
N SER A 24 3.45 -2.64 11.26
CA SER A 24 2.95 -4.01 11.09
C SER A 24 2.48 -4.30 9.66
N SER A 25 2.64 -3.35 8.75
CA SER A 25 2.00 -3.39 7.41
C SER A 25 3.00 -3.63 6.29
N THR A 26 4.28 -3.30 6.49
CA THR A 26 5.32 -3.62 5.50
C THR A 26 5.52 -5.13 5.38
N ASN A 27 5.28 -5.68 4.20
CA ASN A 27 5.74 -7.02 3.84
C ASN A 27 7.22 -6.96 3.42
N TYR A 28 8.12 -7.27 4.37
CA TYR A 28 9.56 -7.18 4.16
C TYR A 28 10.10 -8.16 3.10
N ASP A 29 9.39 -9.27 2.83
CA ASP A 29 9.79 -10.26 1.84
C ASP A 29 9.61 -9.74 0.40
N LEU A 30 8.76 -8.71 0.20
CA LEU A 30 8.51 -8.09 -1.10
C LEU A 30 9.38 -6.85 -1.37
N LEU A 31 10.29 -6.48 -0.47
CA LEU A 31 11.11 -5.26 -0.64
C LEU A 31 12.08 -5.32 -1.81
N THR A 32 12.46 -6.51 -2.28
CA THR A 32 13.31 -6.68 -3.47
C THR A 32 12.53 -6.73 -4.78
N THR A 33 11.19 -6.73 -4.70
CA THR A 33 10.31 -6.65 -5.86
C THR A 33 10.02 -5.18 -6.17
N ASP A 34 9.97 -4.83 -7.45
CA ASP A 34 9.71 -3.46 -7.87
C ASP A 34 8.32 -3.00 -7.42
N PHE A 35 8.24 -1.74 -6.97
CA PHE A 35 6.95 -1.12 -6.67
C PHE A 35 6.14 -0.92 -7.95
N PRO A 36 4.94 -1.54 -8.05
CA PRO A 36 4.14 -1.48 -9.26
C PRO A 36 3.42 -0.14 -9.37
N HIS A 37 3.33 0.39 -10.58
CA HIS A 37 2.48 1.54 -10.85
C HIS A 37 0.99 1.11 -10.85
N PRO A 38 0.04 1.90 -10.33
CA PRO A 38 -1.38 1.55 -10.33
C PRO A 38 -1.94 1.10 -11.69
N ASP A 39 -1.57 1.82 -12.75
CA ASP A 39 -1.98 1.49 -14.13
C ASP A 39 -1.52 0.10 -14.61
N SER A 40 -0.53 -0.51 -13.95
CA SER A 40 0.01 -1.81 -14.35
C SER A 40 -0.87 -2.99 -13.93
N TYR A 41 -1.73 -2.81 -12.92
CA TYR A 41 -2.52 -3.91 -12.34
C TYR A 41 -4.04 -3.72 -12.44
N GLY A 42 -4.53 -2.57 -12.93
CA GLY A 42 -5.96 -2.31 -13.02
C GLY A 42 -6.73 -3.37 -13.81
N ALA A 43 -6.22 -3.82 -14.95
CA ALA A 43 -6.89 -4.85 -15.74
C ALA A 43 -6.97 -6.22 -15.03
N TYR A 44 -5.97 -6.54 -14.21
CA TYR A 44 -5.97 -7.79 -13.43
C TYR A 44 -6.91 -7.68 -12.21
N GLU A 45 -7.00 -6.49 -11.61
CA GLU A 45 -7.99 -6.20 -10.57
C GLU A 45 -9.41 -6.32 -11.11
N ASP A 46 -9.72 -5.73 -12.27
CA ASP A 46 -11.02 -5.87 -12.92
C ASP A 46 -11.38 -7.34 -13.20
N GLU A 47 -10.40 -8.16 -13.59
CA GLU A 47 -10.60 -9.60 -13.80
C GLU A 47 -10.86 -10.34 -12.48
N LEU A 48 -10.15 -9.99 -11.41
CA LEU A 48 -10.37 -10.55 -10.08
C LEU A 48 -11.76 -10.19 -9.55
N ASP A 49 -12.16 -8.93 -9.66
CA ASP A 49 -13.46 -8.43 -9.22
C ASP A 49 -14.60 -9.12 -10.00
N ALA A 50 -14.44 -9.29 -11.33
CA ALA A 50 -15.40 -10.01 -12.15
C ALA A 50 -15.52 -11.51 -11.80
N ARG A 51 -14.50 -12.08 -11.16
CA ARG A 51 -14.48 -13.48 -10.68
C ARG A 51 -14.96 -13.62 -9.24
N GLU A 52 -15.39 -12.55 -8.56
CA GLU A 52 -15.89 -12.66 -7.19
C GLU A 52 -17.05 -13.69 -7.12
N PRO A 53 -16.91 -14.75 -6.32
CA PRO A 53 -17.95 -15.77 -6.22
C PRO A 53 -19.24 -15.18 -5.66
N LEU A 54 -20.36 -15.35 -6.38
CA LEU A 54 -21.69 -14.96 -5.89
C LEU A 54 -22.45 -16.18 -5.38
N LYS A 55 -23.13 -16.04 -4.24
CA LYS A 55 -23.89 -17.13 -3.59
C LYS A 55 -24.86 -17.86 -4.52
N GLN A 56 -25.44 -17.15 -5.48
CA GLN A 56 -26.44 -17.66 -6.42
C GLN A 56 -25.86 -18.61 -7.48
N ASP A 57 -24.55 -18.59 -7.71
CA ASP A 57 -23.90 -19.40 -8.75
C ASP A 57 -23.51 -20.81 -8.26
N PHE A 58 -23.77 -21.11 -6.99
CA PHE A 58 -23.37 -22.36 -6.35
C PHE A 58 -24.56 -23.18 -5.87
N PRO A 59 -24.48 -24.52 -5.95
CA PRO A 59 -25.57 -25.42 -5.58
C PRO A 59 -25.83 -25.45 -4.07
N ASP A 60 -24.82 -25.13 -3.25
CA ASP A 60 -24.92 -25.08 -1.80
C ASP A 60 -23.90 -24.12 -1.17
N HIS A 61 -24.11 -23.83 0.11
CA HIS A 61 -23.28 -22.90 0.87
C HIS A 61 -21.82 -23.38 1.04
N GLY A 62 -21.59 -24.69 1.10
CA GLY A 62 -20.24 -25.25 1.24
C GLY A 62 -19.41 -25.01 -0.01
N ALA A 63 -19.99 -25.27 -1.19
CA ALA A 63 -19.35 -24.99 -2.48
C ALA A 63 -19.05 -23.50 -2.68
N TYR A 64 -20.01 -22.62 -2.35
CA TYR A 64 -19.81 -21.17 -2.36
C TYR A 64 -18.66 -20.75 -1.45
N ARG A 65 -18.65 -21.24 -0.20
CA ARG A 65 -17.64 -20.87 0.78
C ARG A 65 -16.23 -21.26 0.33
N ALA A 66 -16.06 -22.46 -0.22
CA ALA A 66 -14.77 -22.90 -0.72
C ALA A 66 -14.26 -22.03 -1.89
N ALA A 67 -15.15 -21.67 -2.82
CA ALA A 67 -14.80 -20.78 -3.93
C ALA A 67 -14.44 -19.37 -3.43
N TRP A 68 -15.22 -18.83 -2.49
CA TRP A 68 -14.98 -17.52 -1.90
C TRP A 68 -13.65 -17.48 -1.14
N GLU A 69 -13.35 -18.49 -0.32
CA GLU A 69 -12.06 -18.59 0.40
C GLU A 69 -10.85 -18.66 -0.56
N GLN A 70 -10.99 -19.33 -1.70
CA GLN A 70 -9.95 -19.37 -2.72
C GLN A 70 -9.74 -18.01 -3.39
N TRP A 71 -10.84 -17.33 -3.75
CA TRP A 71 -10.80 -16.00 -4.33
C TRP A 71 -10.22 -14.97 -3.34
N ASP A 72 -10.65 -14.99 -2.08
CA ASP A 72 -10.17 -14.08 -1.02
C ASP A 72 -8.67 -14.26 -0.77
N ALA A 73 -8.18 -15.51 -0.78
CA ALA A 73 -6.74 -15.78 -0.68
C ALA A 73 -5.94 -15.22 -1.87
N GLU A 74 -6.46 -15.35 -3.10
CA GLU A 74 -5.84 -14.75 -4.30
C GLU A 74 -5.85 -13.22 -4.22
N TYR A 75 -6.99 -12.65 -3.81
CA TYR A 75 -7.18 -11.20 -3.65
C TYR A 75 -6.27 -10.62 -2.58
N GLY A 76 -6.11 -11.30 -1.45
CA GLY A 76 -5.18 -10.91 -0.37
C GLY A 76 -3.73 -10.84 -0.86
N VAL A 77 -3.26 -11.86 -1.58
CA VAL A 77 -1.91 -11.86 -2.18
C VAL A 77 -1.77 -10.72 -3.19
N PHE A 78 -2.81 -10.44 -3.97
CA PHE A 78 -2.81 -9.31 -4.90
C PHE A 78 -2.69 -7.96 -4.17
N GLN A 79 -3.48 -7.74 -3.11
CA GLN A 79 -3.43 -6.51 -2.31
C GLN A 79 -2.07 -6.30 -1.63
N GLU A 80 -1.41 -7.37 -1.16
CA GLU A 80 -0.04 -7.27 -0.64
C GLU A 80 0.96 -6.84 -1.73
N ARG A 81 0.82 -7.37 -2.95
CA ARG A 81 1.74 -7.05 -4.05
C ARG A 81 1.66 -5.60 -4.50
N LYS A 82 0.53 -4.91 -4.31
CA LYS A 82 0.38 -3.49 -4.64
C LYS A 82 1.38 -2.58 -3.90
N THR A 83 1.92 -3.00 -2.76
CA THR A 83 2.90 -2.24 -1.97
C THR A 83 4.30 -2.85 -1.98
N SER A 84 4.58 -3.78 -2.91
CA SER A 84 5.92 -4.35 -3.11
C SER A 84 6.98 -3.27 -3.24
N GLY A 85 8.19 -3.49 -2.74
CA GLY A 85 9.26 -2.50 -2.87
C GLY A 85 9.05 -1.18 -2.13
N ALA A 86 8.05 -1.08 -1.23
CA ALA A 86 7.80 0.11 -0.41
C ALA A 86 7.73 -0.23 1.09
N VAL A 87 7.96 0.79 1.92
CA VAL A 87 7.85 0.72 3.38
C VAL A 87 6.82 1.71 3.91
N PHE A 88 6.05 1.32 4.91
CA PHE A 88 5.08 2.19 5.59
C PHE A 88 5.80 3.09 6.60
N ILE A 89 5.91 4.38 6.29
CA ILE A 89 6.69 5.33 7.11
C ILE A 89 5.84 6.16 8.06
N GLN A 90 4.53 6.23 7.82
CA GLN A 90 3.57 6.95 8.66
C GLN A 90 2.17 6.34 8.50
N GLU A 91 1.49 6.13 9.63
CA GLU A 91 0.04 5.87 9.68
C GLU A 91 -0.69 7.22 9.78
N ASN A 92 -1.77 7.38 9.01
CA ASN A 92 -2.50 8.64 8.85
C ASN A 92 -3.92 8.59 9.46
N GLY A 93 -4.24 7.61 10.30
CA GLY A 93 -5.58 7.27 10.75
C GLY A 93 -6.40 6.52 9.69
N CYS A 94 -7.49 5.88 10.12
CA CYS A 94 -8.52 5.31 9.24
C CYS A 94 -8.01 4.29 8.20
N GLY A 95 -6.88 3.63 8.47
CA GLY A 95 -6.27 2.67 7.53
C GLY A 95 -5.46 3.34 6.41
N PHE A 96 -5.31 4.65 6.43
CA PHE A 96 -4.45 5.39 5.50
C PHE A 96 -3.01 5.36 5.95
N SER A 97 -2.09 5.34 5.00
CA SER A 97 -0.66 5.36 5.29
C SER A 97 0.15 6.09 4.23
N THR A 98 1.34 6.52 4.60
CA THR A 98 2.33 7.06 3.67
C THR A 98 3.40 6.00 3.43
N LEU A 99 3.66 5.72 2.15
CA LEU A 99 4.63 4.76 1.67
C LEU A 99 5.87 5.47 1.14
N LEU A 100 7.05 4.95 1.48
CA LEU A 100 8.31 5.29 0.81
C LEU A 100 8.72 4.14 -0.10
N VAL A 101 8.87 4.42 -1.39
CA VAL A 101 9.34 3.42 -2.36
C VAL A 101 10.86 3.29 -2.26
N VAL A 102 11.34 2.06 -2.05
CA VAL A 102 12.76 1.75 -1.88
C VAL A 102 13.35 0.93 -3.04
N THR A 103 12.50 0.28 -3.84
CA THR A 103 12.90 -0.58 -4.97
C THR A 103 12.08 -0.30 -6.23
N GLY A 104 12.72 -0.42 -7.39
CA GLY A 104 12.11 -0.20 -8.71
C GLY A 104 12.19 1.25 -9.23
N PRO A 105 11.49 1.54 -10.36
CA PRO A 105 11.60 2.82 -11.07
C PRO A 105 11.17 4.06 -10.26
N HIS A 106 10.27 3.87 -9.29
CA HIS A 106 9.74 4.95 -8.44
C HIS A 106 10.55 5.16 -7.15
N ARG A 107 11.70 4.50 -7.00
CA ARG A 107 12.54 4.58 -5.80
C ARG A 107 12.84 6.01 -5.37
N GLY A 108 12.65 6.28 -4.07
CA GLY A 108 12.89 7.58 -3.44
C GLY A 108 11.68 8.51 -3.44
N SER A 109 10.58 8.13 -4.11
CA SER A 109 9.32 8.87 -4.08
C SER A 109 8.39 8.37 -2.96
N LEU A 110 7.48 9.26 -2.55
CA LEU A 110 6.45 8.97 -1.57
C LEU A 110 5.08 8.85 -2.20
N TRP A 111 4.28 7.96 -1.62
CA TRP A 111 2.93 7.64 -2.08
C TRP A 111 1.98 7.61 -0.88
N PHE A 112 0.72 7.90 -1.15
CA PHE A 112 -0.38 7.80 -0.20
C PHE A 112 -1.13 6.50 -0.48
N ASP A 113 -1.18 5.61 0.50
CA ASP A 113 -2.03 4.43 0.49
C ASP A 113 -3.44 4.84 0.92
N GLY A 114 -4.29 5.08 -0.08
CA GLY A 114 -5.69 5.48 0.06
C GLY A 114 -6.69 4.32 -0.04
N ARG A 115 -6.19 3.08 -0.09
CA ARG A 115 -7.01 1.90 -0.41
C ARG A 115 -8.18 1.69 0.55
N ALA A 116 -8.06 2.13 1.79
CA ALA A 116 -9.16 2.07 2.76
C ALA A 116 -10.44 2.83 2.35
N THR A 117 -10.39 3.74 1.36
CA THR A 117 -11.58 4.48 0.89
C THR A 117 -11.77 4.56 -0.61
N CYS A 118 -10.68 4.64 -1.39
CA CYS A 118 -10.77 4.81 -2.83
C CYS A 118 -10.11 3.67 -3.60
N ASP A 119 -9.61 2.63 -2.93
CA ASP A 119 -8.90 1.49 -3.53
C ASP A 119 -7.63 1.86 -4.34
N LEU A 120 -7.15 3.09 -4.20
CA LEU A 120 -5.99 3.62 -4.93
C LEU A 120 -4.77 3.87 -4.04
N ILE A 121 -3.60 3.71 -4.65
CA ILE A 121 -2.32 4.19 -4.13
C ILE A 121 -1.89 5.36 -5.01
N LEU A 122 -1.73 6.55 -4.42
CA LEU A 122 -1.60 7.81 -5.14
C LEU A 122 -0.18 8.39 -4.96
N PRO A 123 0.48 8.89 -6.01
CA PRO A 123 1.78 9.53 -5.85
C PRO A 123 1.63 10.87 -5.12
N LEU A 124 2.46 11.12 -4.10
CA LEU A 124 2.56 12.45 -3.50
C LEU A 124 3.34 13.36 -4.45
N ASN A 125 2.77 14.52 -4.77
CA ASN A 125 3.34 15.45 -5.73
C ASN A 125 3.45 16.87 -5.16
N LEU A 126 4.54 17.55 -5.48
CA LEU A 126 4.77 18.95 -5.15
C LEU A 126 5.17 19.70 -6.43
N GLY A 127 4.30 20.58 -6.92
CA GLY A 127 4.56 21.34 -8.15
C GLY A 127 4.71 20.45 -9.39
N GLY A 128 4.01 19.30 -9.43
CA GLY A 128 4.08 18.34 -10.54
C GLY A 128 5.33 17.46 -10.53
N GLN A 129 6.08 17.41 -9.42
CA GLN A 129 7.21 16.51 -9.23
C GLN A 129 6.95 15.54 -8.08
N PRO A 130 7.44 14.28 -8.17
CA PRO A 130 7.36 13.33 -7.07
C PRO A 130 8.00 13.87 -5.80
N VAL A 131 7.32 13.74 -4.66
CA VAL A 131 7.82 14.19 -3.36
C VAL A 131 8.91 13.23 -2.87
N SER A 132 10.08 13.77 -2.51
CA SER A 132 11.12 12.99 -1.84
C SER A 132 10.89 12.91 -0.32
N PHE A 133 11.54 11.96 0.34
CA PHE A 133 11.51 11.87 1.81
C PHE A 133 11.90 13.18 2.51
N MET A 134 12.88 13.92 1.98
CA MET A 134 13.32 15.19 2.57
C MET A 134 12.30 16.31 2.38
N ASP A 135 11.63 16.38 1.22
CA ASP A 135 10.58 17.37 0.96
C ASP A 135 9.37 17.15 1.87
N TRP A 136 9.02 15.88 2.08
CA TRP A 136 7.94 15.45 2.95
C TRP A 136 8.26 15.65 4.43
N LEU A 137 9.48 15.36 4.90
CA LEU A 137 9.84 15.55 6.31
C LEU A 137 9.68 17.02 6.75
N ALA A 138 9.78 17.97 5.83
CA ALA A 138 9.56 19.38 6.08
C ALA A 138 8.06 19.79 6.08
N ARG A 139 7.13 18.86 5.81
CA ARG A 139 5.72 19.11 5.48
C ARG A 139 4.79 18.01 6.02
N ASP A 140 3.48 18.20 5.87
CA ASP A 140 2.45 17.22 6.22
C ASP A 140 1.98 16.42 5.00
N SER A 141 1.78 15.10 5.13
CA SER A 141 1.34 14.20 4.05
C SER A 141 0.07 14.68 3.35
N MET A 142 -0.93 15.14 4.11
CA MET A 142 -2.25 15.52 3.57
C MET A 142 -2.17 16.80 2.75
N SER A 143 -1.17 17.65 2.99
CA SER A 143 -0.94 18.87 2.21
C SER A 143 -0.34 18.62 0.81
N LEU A 144 0.06 17.38 0.52
CA LEU A 144 0.80 16.97 -0.68
C LEU A 144 0.00 16.05 -1.60
N VAL A 145 -1.25 15.73 -1.23
CA VAL A 145 -2.21 15.05 -2.09
C VAL A 145 -2.93 16.13 -2.91
N GLY A 146 -2.79 16.09 -4.23
CA GLY A 146 -3.59 16.91 -5.13
C GLY A 146 -4.97 16.30 -5.28
N TRP A 147 -5.99 16.93 -4.73
CA TRP A 147 -7.41 16.59 -4.95
C TRP A 147 -7.83 16.87 -6.39
#